data_AF-A0A428SSP0-F1
#
_entry.id   AF-A0A428SSP0-F1
#
_cell.length_a   1.000
_cell.length_b   1.000
_cell.length_c   1.000
_cell.angle_alpha   90.00
_cell.angle_beta   90.00
_cell.angle_gamma   90.00
#
_symmetry.space_group_name_H-M   'P 1'
#
loop_
_entity.id
_entity.type
_entity.pdbx_description
1 polymer ?
#
loop_
_entity_poly.entity_id
_entity_poly.type
_entity_poly.pdbx_seq_one_letter_code
_entity_poly.pdbx_strand_id
1 'polypeptide(L)'
;MAQPTTQYQSYIPWEYTLTSPSGECPSKARVLGTYAVTAAIISALCLVVGHRRIARRITCNWLGDENSRAWRWTWIFPLGFSLVASAINVAIIVQHEGRDSDYPRHALFFLQLTLPRMSFFCLLIVFCIQLLHKRHERENGVKKGLVSQVDHGSAAASALIAELLIQLPLLSYLGKIGYFAFSNGYLPTDSNYPSVPTAARMMHGAALYHLGSSCVALLVLIVFCTGLFPAFRPSQHGHIKYLMCVCVILGMFTFCADWVFWAGFLELAGDTYCVPKLELQAGIRIVLSALGAFFGGAI
;
A
#
# COMPACT_ATOMS: atom_id res chain seq x y z
N MET A 1 24.03 -17.36 19.67
CA MET A 1 23.45 -17.20 21.03
C MET A 1 22.11 -16.51 20.85
N ALA A 2 21.01 -17.24 21.06
CA ALA A 2 19.67 -16.69 21.00
C ALA A 2 19.41 -15.90 22.30
N GLN A 3 19.20 -14.59 22.20
CA GLN A 3 18.66 -13.82 23.32
C GLN A 3 17.23 -14.29 23.62
N PRO A 4 16.77 -14.23 24.89
CA PRO A 4 15.42 -14.63 25.23
C PRO A 4 14.43 -13.71 24.52
N THR A 5 13.66 -14.30 23.60
CA THR A 5 12.63 -13.67 22.75
C THR A 5 11.50 -13.00 23.53
N THR A 6 11.42 -13.19 24.85
CA THR A 6 10.37 -12.65 25.72
C THR A 6 10.51 -11.15 26.00
N GLN A 7 11.72 -10.57 25.93
CA GLN A 7 11.90 -9.14 26.25
C GLN A 7 11.41 -8.20 25.14
N TYR A 8 11.43 -8.65 23.87
CA TYR A 8 11.04 -7.80 22.74
C TYR A 8 9.54 -7.81 22.43
N GLN A 9 8.81 -8.81 22.93
CA GLN A 9 7.36 -8.90 22.74
C GLN A 9 6.59 -7.76 23.44
N SER A 10 7.13 -7.22 24.54
CA SER A 10 6.49 -6.11 25.26
C SER A 10 6.36 -4.83 24.43
N TYR A 11 7.13 -4.70 23.34
CA TYR A 11 7.07 -3.56 22.40
C TYR A 11 6.03 -3.75 21.29
N ILE A 12 5.36 -4.90 21.22
CA ILE A 12 4.36 -5.18 20.18
C ILE A 12 2.95 -4.98 20.76
N PRO A 13 2.05 -4.22 20.09
CA PRO A 13 0.74 -3.86 20.66
C PRO A 13 -0.30 -5.00 20.65
N TRP A 14 0.09 -6.23 20.32
CA TRP A 14 -0.83 -7.36 20.25
C TRP A 14 -0.28 -8.57 20.99
N GLU A 15 -1.20 -9.35 21.54
CA GLU A 15 -0.90 -10.46 22.45
C GLU A 15 -0.77 -11.81 21.73
N TYR A 16 -0.98 -11.85 20.41
CA TYR A 16 -0.93 -13.09 19.64
C TYR A 16 0.47 -13.40 19.13
N THR A 17 0.79 -14.70 19.03
CA THR A 17 2.04 -15.21 18.47
C THR A 17 1.76 -16.22 17.35
N LEU A 18 2.40 -16.05 16.20
CA LEU A 18 2.37 -17.01 15.11
C LEU A 18 3.63 -17.87 15.22
N THR A 19 3.53 -19.08 15.73
CA THR A 19 4.67 -20.01 15.84
C THR A 19 4.47 -21.19 14.90
N SER A 20 5.56 -21.81 14.45
CA SER A 20 5.48 -23.04 13.64
C SER A 20 5.59 -24.27 14.54
N PRO A 21 4.67 -25.26 14.41
CA PRO A 21 4.77 -26.52 15.13
C PRO A 21 5.98 -27.36 14.69
N SER A 22 6.48 -27.18 13.47
CA SER A 22 7.70 -27.86 12.98
C SER A 22 8.99 -27.15 13.42
N GLY A 23 8.89 -25.95 14.01
CA GLY A 23 10.04 -25.11 14.35
C GLY A 23 10.73 -24.44 13.15
N GLU A 24 10.34 -24.78 11.92
CA GLU A 24 10.90 -24.14 10.71
C GLU A 24 10.14 -22.86 10.38
N CYS A 25 10.72 -21.72 10.76
CA CYS A 25 10.22 -20.40 10.38
C CYS A 25 11.10 -19.76 9.29
N PRO A 26 10.51 -19.05 8.32
CA PRO A 26 11.29 -18.31 7.35
C PRO A 26 12.10 -17.22 8.06
N SER A 27 13.37 -17.07 7.68
CA SER A 27 14.20 -16.00 8.24
C SER A 27 13.62 -14.62 7.92
N LYS A 28 13.87 -13.63 8.79
CA LYS A 28 13.44 -12.23 8.61
C LYS A 28 13.81 -11.69 7.22
N ALA A 29 15.04 -11.97 6.77
CA ALA A 29 15.54 -11.58 5.46
C ALA A 29 14.77 -12.26 4.32
N ARG A 30 14.37 -13.53 4.46
CA ARG A 30 13.53 -14.22 3.47
C ARG A 30 12.13 -13.61 3.41
N VAL A 31 11.54 -13.24 4.55
CA VAL A 31 10.22 -12.57 4.59
C VAL A 31 10.28 -11.20 3.90
N LEU A 32 11.20 -10.32 4.31
CA LEU A 32 11.38 -9.00 3.71
C LEU A 32 11.73 -9.09 2.22
N GLY A 33 12.66 -9.98 1.86
CA GLY A 33 13.06 -10.21 0.47
C GLY A 33 11.88 -10.68 -0.38
N THR A 34 11.04 -11.58 0.13
CA THR A 34 9.84 -12.04 -0.59
C THR A 34 8.86 -10.89 -0.80
N TYR A 35 8.61 -10.06 0.22
CA TYR A 35 7.77 -8.88 0.06
C TYR A 35 8.34 -7.89 -0.97
N ALA A 36 9.66 -7.74 -1.03
CA ALA A 36 10.31 -6.79 -1.94
C ALA A 36 10.18 -7.25 -3.39
N VAL A 37 10.49 -8.53 -3.63
CA VAL A 37 10.30 -9.18 -4.93
C VAL A 37 8.85 -9.15 -5.35
N THR A 38 7.91 -9.44 -4.43
CA THR A 38 6.46 -9.38 -4.68
C THR A 38 6.03 -7.98 -5.11
N ALA A 39 6.46 -6.93 -4.38
CA ALA A 39 6.12 -5.55 -4.72
C ALA A 39 6.70 -5.12 -6.08
N ALA A 40 7.91 -5.56 -6.41
CA ALA A 40 8.53 -5.30 -7.71
C ALA A 40 7.77 -5.99 -8.85
N ILE A 41 7.42 -7.27 -8.69
CA ILE A 41 6.63 -8.03 -9.67
C ILE A 41 5.25 -7.39 -9.87
N ILE A 42 4.55 -7.07 -8.77
CA ILE A 42 3.26 -6.39 -8.83
C ILE A 42 3.38 -5.07 -9.59
N SER A 43 4.41 -4.27 -9.30
CA SER A 43 4.60 -2.98 -9.99
C SER A 43 4.83 -3.17 -11.48
N ALA A 44 5.70 -4.08 -11.88
CA ALA A 44 5.96 -4.37 -13.29
C ALA A 44 4.72 -4.90 -14.01
N LEU A 45 4.01 -5.87 -13.42
CA LEU A 45 2.79 -6.42 -14.00
C LEU A 45 1.69 -5.38 -14.13
N CYS A 46 1.46 -4.57 -13.09
CA CYS A 46 0.45 -3.51 -13.11
C CYS A 46 0.72 -2.47 -14.20
N LEU A 47 1.98 -2.13 -14.49
CA LEU A 47 2.34 -1.26 -15.61
C LEU A 47 1.99 -1.90 -16.97
N VAL A 48 2.19 -3.20 -17.13
CA VAL A 48 1.87 -3.92 -18.37
C VAL A 48 0.36 -4.09 -18.53
N VAL A 49 -0.32 -4.70 -17.55
CA VAL A 49 -1.74 -5.06 -17.67
C VAL A 49 -2.68 -3.87 -17.46
N GLY A 50 -2.24 -2.83 -16.75
CA GLY A 50 -2.97 -1.58 -16.60
C GLY A 50 -2.95 -0.69 -17.85
N HIS A 51 -2.19 -1.07 -18.88
CA HIS A 51 -2.15 -0.35 -20.15
C HIS A 51 -3.40 -0.66 -20.99
N ARG A 52 -4.24 0.36 -21.25
CA ARG A 52 -5.51 0.22 -21.97
C ARG A 52 -5.42 -0.53 -23.32
N ARG A 53 -4.42 -0.23 -24.15
CA ARG A 53 -4.22 -0.93 -25.44
C ARG A 53 -3.92 -2.43 -25.29
N ILE A 54 -3.19 -2.81 -24.24
CA ILE A 54 -2.89 -4.21 -23.94
C ILE A 54 -4.18 -4.90 -23.50
N ALA A 55 -4.93 -4.28 -22.60
CA ALA A 55 -6.24 -4.79 -22.20
C ALA A 55 -7.19 -4.96 -23.39
N ARG A 56 -7.24 -3.99 -24.32
CA ARG A 56 -8.02 -4.06 -25.55
C ARG A 56 -7.62 -5.24 -26.44
N ARG A 57 -6.32 -5.52 -26.58
CA ARG A 57 -5.83 -6.67 -27.35
C ARG A 57 -6.19 -8.00 -26.68
N ILE A 58 -6.01 -8.12 -25.37
CA ILE A 58 -6.33 -9.34 -24.61
C ILE A 58 -7.82 -9.64 -24.66
N THR A 59 -8.66 -8.60 -24.64
CA THR A 59 -10.13 -8.73 -24.65
C THR A 59 -10.76 -8.68 -26.04
N CYS A 60 -9.96 -8.81 -27.11
CA CYS A 60 -10.45 -8.80 -28.49
C CYS A 60 -11.35 -7.58 -28.81
N ASN A 61 -10.95 -6.39 -28.35
CA ASN A 61 -11.67 -5.11 -28.46
C ASN A 61 -12.95 -4.97 -27.61
N TRP A 62 -13.27 -5.92 -26.75
CA TRP A 62 -14.46 -5.81 -25.87
C TRP A 62 -14.27 -4.77 -24.75
N LEU A 63 -13.05 -4.66 -24.21
CA LEU A 63 -12.67 -3.65 -23.23
C LEU A 63 -11.66 -2.65 -23.82
N GLY A 64 -11.40 -1.57 -23.10
CA GLY A 64 -10.33 -0.60 -23.38
C GLY A 64 -10.76 0.54 -24.32
N ASP A 65 -12.05 0.86 -24.36
CA ASP A 65 -12.54 1.99 -25.15
C ASP A 65 -12.11 3.34 -24.55
N GLU A 66 -11.62 4.25 -25.39
CA GLU A 66 -11.14 5.56 -24.95
C GLU A 66 -12.28 6.50 -24.56
N ASN A 67 -13.50 6.23 -25.05
CA ASN A 67 -14.67 7.05 -24.80
C ASN A 67 -15.51 6.55 -23.61
N SER A 68 -15.17 5.38 -23.06
CA SER A 68 -15.83 4.82 -21.89
C SER A 68 -15.70 5.76 -20.68
N ARG A 69 -16.80 5.91 -19.93
CA ARG A 69 -16.81 6.60 -18.61
C ARG A 69 -16.75 5.61 -17.46
N ALA A 70 -16.63 4.31 -17.75
CA ALA A 70 -16.74 3.27 -16.75
C ALA A 70 -15.55 3.28 -15.77
N TRP A 71 -14.40 3.87 -16.16
CA TRP A 71 -13.28 4.20 -15.26
C TRP A 71 -13.67 4.85 -13.92
N ARG A 72 -14.83 5.53 -13.85
CA ARG A 72 -15.34 6.13 -12.61
C ARG A 72 -15.72 5.12 -11.53
N TRP A 73 -15.92 3.87 -11.92
CA TRP A 73 -16.35 2.77 -11.03
C TRP A 73 -15.32 1.64 -10.95
N THR A 74 -14.30 1.66 -11.80
CA THR A 74 -13.29 0.60 -11.88
C THR A 74 -12.37 0.51 -10.68
N TRP A 75 -12.29 1.57 -9.85
CA TRP A 75 -11.56 1.56 -8.57
C TRP A 75 -12.06 0.48 -7.60
N ILE A 76 -13.30 -0.01 -7.77
CA ILE A 76 -13.85 -1.13 -6.99
C ILE A 76 -13.00 -2.39 -7.17
N PHE A 77 -12.44 -2.62 -8.36
CA PHE A 77 -11.62 -3.81 -8.63
C PHE A 77 -10.28 -3.80 -7.88
N PRO A 78 -9.38 -2.81 -8.02
CA PRO A 78 -8.14 -2.78 -7.26
C PRO A 78 -8.39 -2.70 -5.75
N LEU A 79 -9.44 -2.00 -5.30
CA LEU A 79 -9.83 -1.98 -3.88
C LEU A 79 -10.23 -3.39 -3.42
N GLY A 80 -11.24 -3.97 -4.07
CA GLY A 80 -11.81 -5.27 -3.71
C GLY A 80 -10.77 -6.37 -3.75
N PHE A 81 -9.98 -6.46 -4.82
CA PHE A 81 -8.93 -7.47 -4.92
C PHE A 81 -7.82 -7.30 -3.89
N SER A 82 -7.46 -6.08 -3.49
CA SER A 82 -6.47 -5.84 -2.42
C SER A 82 -7.00 -6.29 -1.04
N LEU A 83 -8.28 -6.00 -0.76
CA LEU A 83 -8.94 -6.44 0.46
C LEU A 83 -9.10 -7.97 0.48
N VAL A 84 -9.51 -8.57 -0.64
CA VAL A 84 -9.63 -10.04 -0.79
C VAL A 84 -8.27 -10.72 -0.64
N ALA A 85 -7.20 -10.20 -1.25
CA ALA A 85 -5.85 -10.74 -1.09
C ALA A 85 -5.42 -10.76 0.38
N SER A 86 -5.67 -9.67 1.10
CA SER A 86 -5.36 -9.56 2.52
C SER A 86 -6.20 -10.53 3.36
N ALA A 87 -7.48 -10.68 3.05
CA ALA A 87 -8.38 -11.61 3.73
C ALA A 87 -7.99 -13.08 3.50
N ILE A 88 -7.64 -13.46 2.27
CA ILE A 88 -7.18 -14.82 1.95
C ILE A 88 -5.86 -15.11 2.67
N ASN A 89 -4.92 -14.17 2.69
CA ASN A 89 -3.67 -14.33 3.44
C ASN A 89 -3.93 -14.54 4.93
N VAL A 90 -4.84 -13.77 5.55
CA VAL A 90 -5.25 -14.00 6.95
C VAL A 90 -5.89 -15.37 7.12
N ALA A 91 -6.74 -15.81 6.18
CA ALA A 91 -7.33 -17.14 6.25
C ALA A 91 -6.26 -18.24 6.19
N ILE A 92 -5.23 -18.10 5.34
CA ILE A 92 -4.09 -19.02 5.28
C ILE A 92 -3.32 -19.02 6.61
N ILE A 93 -3.09 -17.84 7.20
CA ILE A 93 -2.41 -17.71 8.49
C ILE A 93 -3.20 -18.44 9.59
N VAL A 94 -4.51 -18.16 9.69
CA VAL A 94 -5.39 -18.69 10.74
C VAL A 94 -5.68 -20.18 10.57
N GLN A 95 -5.66 -20.70 9.34
CA GLN A 95 -5.90 -22.12 9.06
C GLN A 95 -4.64 -22.98 9.17
N HIS A 96 -3.44 -22.39 9.30
CA HIS A 96 -2.23 -23.18 9.48
C HIS A 96 -2.18 -23.77 10.90
N GLU A 97 -1.78 -25.04 11.01
CA GLU A 97 -2.02 -25.92 12.17
C GLU A 97 -1.19 -25.57 13.42
N GLY A 98 -1.79 -25.78 14.61
CA GLY A 98 -1.14 -25.65 15.93
C GLY A 98 -1.72 -24.56 16.83
N ARG A 99 -2.82 -24.90 17.55
CA ARG A 99 -3.54 -24.17 18.64
C ARG A 99 -2.67 -23.15 19.42
N ASP A 100 -3.12 -21.95 19.76
CA ASP A 100 -4.32 -21.60 20.55
C ASP A 100 -5.30 -20.62 19.88
N SER A 101 -6.58 -20.74 20.23
CA SER A 101 -7.75 -20.45 19.40
C SER A 101 -8.24 -18.99 19.33
N ASP A 102 -7.44 -17.95 19.59
CA ASP A 102 -7.94 -16.56 19.58
C ASP A 102 -7.01 -15.57 18.85
N TYR A 103 -6.62 -15.89 17.61
CA TYR A 103 -6.02 -14.88 16.74
C TYR A 103 -7.04 -13.79 16.41
N PRO A 104 -6.78 -12.51 16.76
CA PRO A 104 -7.64 -11.42 16.32
C PRO A 104 -7.50 -11.25 14.80
N ARG A 105 -8.38 -11.92 14.04
CA ARG A 105 -8.38 -11.92 12.56
C ARG A 105 -8.36 -10.50 11.99
N HIS A 106 -9.03 -9.57 12.66
CA HIS A 106 -9.05 -8.16 12.28
C HIS A 106 -7.68 -7.50 12.43
N ALA A 107 -6.90 -7.82 13.47
CA ALA A 107 -5.57 -7.26 13.66
C ALA A 107 -4.59 -7.81 12.62
N LEU A 108 -4.65 -9.12 12.33
CA LEU A 108 -3.88 -9.72 11.24
C LEU A 108 -4.26 -9.13 9.87
N PHE A 109 -5.54 -8.86 9.66
CA PHE A 109 -6.03 -8.21 8.44
C PHE A 109 -5.47 -6.79 8.29
N PHE A 110 -5.53 -5.96 9.33
CA PHE A 110 -4.93 -4.63 9.28
C PHE A 110 -3.41 -4.67 9.14
N LEU A 111 -2.74 -5.63 9.78
CA LEU A 111 -1.30 -5.86 9.57
C LEU A 111 -1.02 -6.23 8.10
N GLN A 112 -1.83 -7.08 7.48
CA GLN A 112 -1.69 -7.37 6.05
C GLN A 112 -1.91 -6.12 5.18
N LEU A 113 -2.75 -5.17 5.60
CA LEU A 113 -2.94 -3.90 4.91
C LEU A 113 -1.78 -2.91 5.10
N THR A 114 -0.85 -3.10 6.03
CA THR A 114 0.39 -2.29 6.12
C THR A 114 1.48 -2.78 5.18
N LEU A 115 1.28 -3.88 4.45
CA LEU A 115 2.32 -4.39 3.57
C LEU A 115 2.63 -3.41 2.42
N PRO A 116 3.92 -3.14 2.12
CA PRO A 116 4.31 -2.11 1.17
C PRO A 116 3.67 -2.31 -0.22
N ARG A 117 2.94 -1.30 -0.71
CA ARG A 117 2.28 -1.31 -2.03
C ARG A 117 2.88 -0.26 -2.95
N MET A 118 3.60 -0.71 -4.00
CA MET A 118 4.26 0.20 -4.96
C MET A 118 3.46 0.53 -6.21
N SER A 119 2.53 -0.34 -6.61
CA SER A 119 1.92 -0.27 -7.95
C SER A 119 1.18 1.04 -8.22
N PHE A 120 0.49 1.62 -7.23
CA PHE A 120 -0.31 2.82 -7.45
C PHE A 120 0.57 4.02 -7.83
N PHE A 121 1.69 4.24 -7.14
CA PHE A 121 2.55 5.38 -7.46
C PHE A 121 3.42 5.13 -8.69
N CYS A 122 3.81 3.89 -8.99
CA CYS A 122 4.43 3.56 -10.28
C CYS A 122 3.51 3.91 -11.46
N LEU A 123 2.22 3.55 -11.36
CA LEU A 123 1.20 3.91 -12.35
C LEU A 123 1.02 5.44 -12.45
N LEU A 124 1.03 6.14 -11.31
CA LEU A 124 0.94 7.61 -11.29
C LEU A 124 2.18 8.28 -11.92
N ILE A 125 3.38 7.76 -11.69
CA ILE A 125 4.61 8.26 -12.31
C ILE A 125 4.52 8.12 -13.83
N VAL A 126 4.14 6.93 -14.33
CA VAL A 126 3.96 6.70 -15.77
C VAL A 126 2.86 7.58 -16.35
N PHE A 127 1.76 7.76 -15.63
CA PHE A 127 0.70 8.70 -16.02
C PHE A 127 1.21 10.14 -16.15
N CYS A 128 1.98 10.63 -15.16
CA CYS A 128 2.60 11.94 -15.19
C CYS A 128 3.57 12.10 -16.37
N ILE A 129 4.43 11.11 -16.63
CA ILE A 129 5.36 11.12 -17.77
C ILE A 129 4.59 11.19 -19.09
N GLN A 130 3.56 10.36 -19.27
CA GLN A 130 2.74 10.35 -20.49
C GLN A 130 1.96 11.66 -20.68
N LEU A 131 1.51 12.30 -19.60
CA LEU A 131 0.89 13.63 -19.64
C LEU A 131 1.86 14.74 -20.06
N LEU A 132 3.11 14.69 -19.59
CA LEU A 132 4.14 15.64 -19.98
C LEU A 132 4.48 15.50 -21.46
N HIS A 133 4.59 14.26 -21.95
CA HIS A 133 4.89 13.97 -23.34
C HIS A 133 3.76 14.41 -24.29
N LYS A 134 2.49 14.05 -24.01
CA LYS A 134 1.35 14.42 -24.86
C LYS A 134 1.05 15.92 -24.89
N ARG A 135 1.52 16.71 -23.92
CA ARG A 135 1.36 18.18 -23.94
C ARG A 135 2.03 18.80 -25.17
N HIS A 136 3.12 18.21 -25.63
CA HIS A 136 3.90 18.72 -26.75
C HIS A 136 3.19 18.55 -28.11
N GLU A 137 2.33 17.55 -28.25
CA GLU A 137 1.69 17.23 -29.55
C GLU A 137 0.33 17.92 -29.79
N ARG A 138 -0.19 18.67 -28.80
CA ARG A 138 -1.63 18.92 -28.69
C ARG A 138 -2.06 20.38 -28.81
N GLU A 139 -1.49 21.11 -29.76
CA GLU A 139 -1.96 22.46 -30.07
C GLU A 139 -3.26 22.49 -30.91
N ASN A 140 -3.69 21.39 -31.56
CA ASN A 140 -4.81 21.41 -32.53
C ASN A 140 -5.98 20.42 -32.30
N GLY A 141 -6.18 19.88 -31.09
CA GLY A 141 -7.10 18.74 -30.87
C GLY A 141 -8.25 18.91 -29.87
N VAL A 142 -9.38 18.25 -30.16
CA VAL A 142 -10.60 18.12 -29.33
C VAL A 142 -10.30 17.82 -27.85
N LYS A 143 -10.98 18.54 -26.93
CA LYS A 143 -10.86 18.42 -25.46
C LYS A 143 -11.39 17.07 -24.94
N LYS A 144 -10.60 15.99 -25.02
CA LYS A 144 -10.83 14.76 -24.21
C LYS A 144 -10.51 15.00 -22.73
N GLY A 145 -11.13 14.27 -21.79
CA GLY A 145 -10.80 14.34 -20.36
C GLY A 145 -9.38 13.85 -20.04
N LEU A 146 -8.73 14.37 -19.01
CA LEU A 146 -7.30 14.12 -18.72
C LEU A 146 -6.97 12.62 -18.55
N VAL A 147 -7.83 11.89 -17.84
CA VAL A 147 -7.66 10.46 -17.58
C VAL A 147 -7.77 9.64 -18.88
N SER A 148 -8.70 9.98 -19.78
CA SER A 148 -8.89 9.24 -21.03
C SER A 148 -7.84 9.55 -22.09
N GLN A 149 -7.09 10.65 -21.93
CA GLN A 149 -6.00 11.02 -22.83
C GLN A 149 -4.81 10.07 -22.75
N VAL A 150 -4.65 9.34 -21.65
CA VAL A 150 -3.43 8.59 -21.35
C VAL A 150 -3.75 7.11 -21.20
N ASP A 151 -2.89 6.24 -21.73
CA ASP A 151 -3.17 4.81 -21.78
C ASP A 151 -3.19 4.13 -20.40
N HIS A 152 -2.47 4.69 -19.42
CA HIS A 152 -2.52 4.24 -18.02
C HIS A 152 -3.43 5.09 -17.13
N GLY A 153 -4.14 6.09 -17.69
CA GLY A 153 -4.87 7.06 -16.88
C GLY A 153 -5.93 6.41 -16.00
N SER A 154 -6.74 5.50 -16.57
CA SER A 154 -7.78 4.78 -15.83
C SER A 154 -7.20 3.91 -14.72
N ALA A 155 -6.14 3.14 -15.01
CA ALA A 155 -5.48 2.28 -14.04
C ALA A 155 -4.87 3.10 -12.90
N ALA A 156 -4.17 4.21 -13.21
CA ALA A 156 -3.57 5.09 -12.22
C ALA A 156 -4.61 5.75 -11.31
N ALA A 157 -5.70 6.28 -11.89
CA ALA A 157 -6.79 6.88 -11.11
C ALA A 157 -7.49 5.84 -10.22
N SER A 158 -7.78 4.65 -10.76
CA SER A 158 -8.41 3.56 -10.03
C SER A 158 -7.55 3.07 -8.86
N ALA A 159 -6.25 2.88 -9.10
CA ALA A 159 -5.30 2.45 -8.08
C ALA A 159 -5.13 3.52 -6.98
N LEU A 160 -5.09 4.82 -7.35
CA LEU A 160 -5.02 5.91 -6.39
C LEU A 160 -6.27 5.95 -5.49
N ILE A 161 -7.47 5.87 -6.07
CA ILE A 161 -8.73 5.87 -5.29
C ILE A 161 -8.76 4.66 -4.35
N ALA A 162 -8.41 3.48 -4.85
CA ALA A 162 -8.34 2.27 -4.03
C ALA A 162 -7.36 2.42 -2.86
N GLU A 163 -6.16 2.97 -3.11
CA GLU A 163 -5.17 3.19 -2.05
C GLU A 163 -5.68 4.19 -1.02
N LEU A 164 -6.27 5.32 -1.43
CA LEU A 164 -6.85 6.30 -0.50
C LEU A 164 -7.92 5.68 0.41
N LEU A 165 -8.75 4.78 -0.12
CA LEU A 165 -9.78 4.07 0.65
C LEU A 165 -9.19 3.04 1.61
N ILE A 166 -8.10 2.36 1.23
CA ILE A 166 -7.37 1.42 2.12
C ILE A 166 -6.63 2.18 3.24
N GLN A 167 -6.14 3.39 2.96
CA GLN A 167 -5.46 4.21 3.96
C GLN A 167 -6.39 4.58 5.13
N LEU A 168 -7.70 4.77 4.91
CA LEU A 168 -8.64 5.14 5.98
C LEU A 168 -8.64 4.16 7.18
N PRO A 169 -8.92 2.85 6.99
CA PRO A 169 -8.81 1.89 8.09
C PRO A 169 -7.37 1.72 8.58
N LEU A 170 -6.37 1.82 7.70
CA LEU A 170 -4.96 1.70 8.05
C LEU A 170 -4.52 2.78 9.06
N LEU A 171 -4.96 4.02 8.88
CA LEU A 171 -4.64 5.11 9.79
C LEU A 171 -5.17 4.86 11.20
N SER A 172 -6.37 4.28 11.31
CA SER A 172 -6.93 3.90 12.61
C SER A 172 -6.08 2.84 13.31
N TYR A 173 -5.52 1.89 12.55
CA TYR A 173 -4.66 0.84 13.07
C TYR A 173 -3.28 1.38 13.48
N LEU A 174 -2.64 2.18 12.63
CA LEU A 174 -1.36 2.84 12.94
C LEU A 174 -1.48 3.79 14.14
N GLY A 175 -2.62 4.47 14.28
CA GLY A 175 -2.94 5.28 15.45
C GLY A 175 -2.95 4.48 16.76
N LYS A 176 -3.49 3.25 16.74
CA LYS A 176 -3.44 2.35 17.91
C LYS A 176 -2.01 1.93 18.26
N ILE A 177 -1.17 1.66 17.25
CA ILE A 177 0.26 1.36 17.46
C ILE A 177 0.98 2.55 18.08
N GLY A 178 0.73 3.77 17.57
CA GLY A 178 1.30 5.00 18.12
C GLY A 178 0.85 5.28 19.55
N TYR A 179 -0.46 5.10 19.84
CA TYR A 179 -1.00 5.25 21.19
C TYR A 179 -0.39 4.25 22.17
N PHE A 180 -0.27 2.98 21.77
CA PHE A 180 0.39 1.96 22.58
C PHE A 180 1.83 2.34 22.91
N ALA A 181 2.60 2.80 21.91
CA ALA A 181 3.98 3.22 22.12
C ALA A 181 4.08 4.42 23.07
N PHE A 182 3.16 5.38 22.96
CA PHE A 182 3.07 6.54 23.85
C PHE A 182 2.76 6.12 25.29
N SER A 183 1.69 5.34 25.50
CA SER A 183 1.23 4.94 26.83
C SER A 183 2.24 4.08 27.60
N ASN A 184 3.08 3.32 26.90
CA ASN A 184 4.11 2.48 27.51
C ASN A 184 5.50 3.14 27.55
N GLY A 185 5.63 4.41 27.12
CA GLY A 185 6.91 5.12 27.14
C GLY A 185 7.96 4.57 26.16
N TYR A 186 7.52 3.92 25.08
CA TYR A 186 8.40 3.36 24.03
C TYR A 186 8.74 4.35 22.92
N LEU A 187 8.12 5.53 22.94
CA LEU A 187 8.52 6.60 22.04
C LEU A 187 9.87 7.18 22.50
N PRO A 188 10.88 7.21 21.61
CA PRO A 188 12.21 7.69 21.97
C PRO A 188 12.20 9.20 22.26
N THR A 189 12.63 9.56 23.45
CA THR A 189 12.95 10.89 23.98
C THR A 189 14.41 10.90 24.43
N ASP A 190 15.00 12.07 24.66
CA ASP A 190 16.42 12.16 25.05
C ASP A 190 16.77 11.34 26.30
N SER A 191 15.81 11.14 27.21
CA SER A 191 16.01 10.40 28.46
C SER A 191 15.87 8.88 28.34
N ASN A 192 15.10 8.36 27.39
CA ASN A 192 14.88 6.92 27.20
C ASN A 192 15.47 6.37 25.88
N TYR A 193 16.06 7.23 25.04
CA TYR A 193 16.63 6.84 23.75
C TYR A 193 17.58 5.63 23.81
N PRO A 194 18.50 5.50 24.78
CA PRO A 194 19.39 4.35 24.85
C PRO A 194 18.69 3.07 25.37
N SER A 195 17.54 3.18 26.04
CA SER A 195 16.83 2.02 26.59
C SER A 195 15.83 1.40 25.62
N VAL A 196 15.35 2.15 24.61
CA VAL A 196 14.43 1.62 23.60
C VAL A 196 15.21 0.93 22.46
N PRO A 197 14.95 -0.36 22.19
CA PRO A 197 15.62 -1.08 21.10
C PRO A 197 15.46 -0.40 19.74
N THR A 198 16.49 -0.50 18.88
CA THR A 198 16.45 0.05 17.51
C THR A 198 15.23 -0.44 16.72
N ALA A 199 14.90 -1.72 16.83
CA ALA A 199 13.75 -2.31 16.15
C ALA A 199 12.40 -1.70 16.59
N ALA A 200 12.23 -1.43 17.90
CA ALA A 200 11.05 -0.74 18.44
C ALA A 200 10.95 0.70 17.93
N ARG A 201 12.08 1.41 17.88
CA ARG A 201 12.15 2.77 17.31
C ARG A 201 11.78 2.78 15.82
N MET A 202 12.24 1.79 15.06
CA MET A 202 11.88 1.63 13.65
C MET A 202 10.38 1.36 13.48
N MET A 203 9.82 0.38 14.20
CA MET A 203 8.40 0.02 14.08
C MET A 203 7.48 1.18 14.48
N HIS A 204 7.62 1.73 15.69
CA HIS A 204 6.72 2.77 16.18
C HIS A 204 6.96 4.11 15.47
N GLY A 205 8.22 4.46 15.20
CA GLY A 205 8.57 5.68 14.48
C GLY A 205 8.01 5.68 13.06
N ALA A 206 8.14 4.56 12.35
CA ALA A 206 7.56 4.41 11.02
C ALA A 206 6.03 4.45 11.04
N ALA A 207 5.38 3.81 12.02
CA ALA A 207 3.93 3.87 12.16
C ALA A 207 3.41 5.31 12.35
N LEU A 208 4.06 6.09 13.22
CA LEU A 208 3.73 7.50 13.43
C LEU A 208 4.05 8.37 12.20
N TYR A 209 5.17 8.10 11.53
CA TYR A 209 5.55 8.82 10.32
C TYR A 209 4.55 8.58 9.18
N HIS A 210 4.13 7.33 8.99
CA HIS A 210 3.07 6.98 8.05
C HIS A 210 1.75 7.67 8.42
N LEU A 211 1.34 7.59 9.68
CA LEU A 211 0.12 8.25 10.17
C LEU A 211 0.15 9.76 9.88
N GLY A 212 1.24 10.44 10.26
CA GLY A 212 1.41 11.87 10.04
C GLY A 212 1.44 12.25 8.56
N SER A 213 2.21 11.55 7.74
CA SER A 213 2.31 11.82 6.30
C SER A 213 0.99 11.59 5.58
N SER A 214 0.23 10.55 5.93
CA SER A 214 -1.12 10.30 5.39
C SER A 214 -2.16 11.32 5.88
N CYS A 215 -2.09 11.81 7.12
CA CYS A 215 -2.95 12.90 7.58
C CYS A 215 -2.68 14.19 6.81
N VAL A 216 -1.41 14.54 6.61
CA VAL A 216 -1.01 15.69 5.77
C VAL A 216 -1.48 15.48 4.33
N ALA A 217 -1.32 14.28 3.78
CA ALA A 217 -1.81 13.92 2.45
C ALA A 217 -3.30 14.21 2.26
N LEU A 218 -4.11 13.70 3.19
CA LEU A 218 -5.56 13.87 3.16
C LEU A 218 -5.96 15.33 3.33
N LEU A 219 -5.30 16.07 4.23
CA LEU A 219 -5.54 17.51 4.40
C LEU A 219 -5.22 18.30 3.13
N VAL A 220 -4.06 18.05 2.50
CA VAL A 220 -3.70 18.70 1.23
C VAL A 220 -4.72 18.35 0.15
N LEU A 221 -5.16 17.10 0.06
CA LEU A 221 -6.17 16.66 -0.90
C LEU A 221 -7.54 17.32 -0.64
N ILE A 222 -7.98 17.44 0.61
CA ILE A 222 -9.23 18.12 0.99
C ILE A 222 -9.17 19.60 0.62
N VAL A 223 -8.09 20.27 0.99
CA VAL A 223 -7.89 21.70 0.68
C VAL A 223 -7.89 21.92 -0.83
N PHE A 224 -7.29 21.00 -1.57
CA PHE A 224 -7.24 21.06 -3.02
C PHE A 224 -8.61 20.83 -3.68
N CYS A 225 -9.37 19.85 -3.20
CA CYS A 225 -10.69 19.51 -3.71
C CYS A 225 -11.75 20.57 -3.37
N THR A 226 -11.64 21.23 -2.21
CA THR A 226 -12.59 22.25 -1.75
C THR A 226 -12.26 23.65 -2.25
N GLY A 227 -11.06 23.87 -2.81
CA GLY A 227 -10.65 25.18 -3.31
C GLY A 227 -10.47 26.22 -2.21
N LEU A 228 -10.17 25.78 -0.98
CA LEU A 228 -9.97 26.64 0.20
C LEU A 228 -8.81 27.66 0.04
N PHE A 229 -7.96 27.51 -0.99
CA PHE A 229 -6.97 28.52 -1.39
C PHE A 229 -7.43 29.31 -2.63
N PRO A 230 -8.14 30.44 -2.46
CA PRO A 230 -8.59 31.27 -3.57
C PRO A 230 -7.44 32.01 -4.30
N ALA A 231 -6.26 32.10 -3.69
CA ALA A 231 -5.10 32.84 -4.21
C ALA A 231 -4.40 32.16 -5.40
N PHE A 232 -4.65 30.86 -5.62
CA PHE A 232 -4.11 30.11 -6.75
C PHE A 232 -5.29 29.51 -7.51
N ARG A 233 -5.69 30.12 -8.64
CA ARG A 233 -6.60 29.50 -9.63
C ARG A 233 -5.77 28.95 -10.79
N PRO A 234 -5.02 27.83 -10.64
CA PRO A 234 -4.45 27.18 -11.80
C PRO A 234 -5.59 26.77 -12.76
N SER A 235 -5.25 26.62 -14.04
CA SER A 235 -6.17 25.99 -14.98
C SER A 235 -6.57 24.60 -14.46
N GLN A 236 -7.76 24.11 -14.80
CA GLN A 236 -8.25 22.79 -14.39
C GLN A 236 -7.24 21.64 -14.67
N HIS A 237 -6.39 21.80 -15.70
CA HIS A 237 -5.30 20.87 -16.02
C HIS A 237 -4.08 21.03 -15.10
N GLY A 238 -3.73 22.26 -14.72
CA GLY A 238 -2.68 22.51 -13.72
C GLY A 238 -3.04 21.92 -12.36
N HIS A 239 -4.33 21.99 -12.00
CA HIS A 239 -4.80 21.40 -10.76
C HIS A 239 -4.51 19.89 -10.68
N ILE A 240 -4.95 19.14 -11.68
CA ILE A 240 -4.80 17.68 -11.64
C ILE A 240 -3.32 17.27 -11.65
N LYS A 241 -2.44 17.99 -12.37
CA LYS A 241 -1.00 17.71 -12.36
C LYS A 241 -0.39 17.88 -10.96
N TYR A 242 -0.71 18.98 -10.29
CA TYR A 242 -0.21 19.23 -8.93
C TYR A 242 -0.71 18.16 -7.95
N LEU A 243 -2.00 17.83 -8.01
CA LEU A 243 -2.60 16.76 -7.21
C LEU A 243 -1.86 15.43 -7.41
N MET A 244 -1.58 15.05 -8.65
CA MET A 244 -0.87 13.81 -8.96
C MET A 244 0.58 13.82 -8.44
N CYS A 245 1.31 14.94 -8.59
CA CYS A 245 2.66 15.07 -8.02
C CYS A 245 2.65 14.93 -6.49
N VAL A 246 1.70 15.58 -5.82
CA VAL A 246 1.51 15.47 -4.37
C VAL A 246 1.24 14.01 -4.00
N CYS A 247 0.30 13.33 -4.68
CA CYS A 247 0.01 11.92 -4.42
C CYS A 247 1.22 11.00 -4.64
N VAL A 248 2.07 11.27 -5.64
CA VAL A 248 3.31 10.49 -5.87
C VAL A 248 4.30 10.68 -4.72
N ILE A 249 4.57 11.93 -4.33
CA ILE A 249 5.50 12.25 -3.24
C ILE A 249 5.04 11.60 -1.94
N LEU A 250 3.75 11.73 -1.62
CA LEU A 250 3.15 11.15 -0.43
C LEU A 250 3.20 9.64 -0.46
N GLY A 251 2.90 9.03 -1.61
CA GLY A 251 2.99 7.59 -1.80
C GLY A 251 4.40 7.04 -1.61
N MET A 252 5.43 7.79 -2.00
CA MET A 252 6.83 7.42 -1.71
C MET A 252 7.13 7.44 -0.21
N PHE A 253 6.65 8.47 0.51
CA PHE A 253 6.89 8.58 1.94
C PHE A 253 6.19 7.47 2.74
N THR A 254 4.92 7.19 2.45
CA THR A 254 4.20 6.08 3.11
C THR A 254 4.83 4.73 2.75
N PHE A 255 5.26 4.54 1.51
CA PHE A 255 5.97 3.34 1.09
C PHE A 255 7.27 3.11 1.87
N CYS A 256 8.10 4.14 2.03
CA CYS A 256 9.31 4.05 2.84
C CYS A 256 8.97 3.74 4.31
N ALA A 257 7.91 4.34 4.83
CA ALA A 257 7.42 4.07 6.19
C ALA A 257 7.03 2.61 6.37
N ASP A 258 6.25 2.03 5.44
CA ASP A 258 5.83 0.64 5.50
C ASP A 258 7.04 -0.33 5.57
N TRP A 259 8.11 -0.05 4.82
CA TRP A 259 9.34 -0.87 4.87
C TRP A 259 10.07 -0.78 6.19
N VAL A 260 10.25 0.43 6.73
CA VAL A 260 10.90 0.62 8.02
C VAL A 260 10.05 -0.01 9.14
N PHE A 261 8.72 0.11 9.04
CA PHE A 261 7.77 -0.54 9.93
C PHE A 261 7.97 -2.06 9.93
N TRP A 262 7.93 -2.69 8.76
CA TRP A 262 8.05 -4.15 8.64
C TRP A 262 9.43 -4.67 9.06
N ALA A 263 10.50 -3.93 8.77
CA ALA A 263 11.84 -4.30 9.21
C ALA A 263 11.96 -4.28 10.75
N GLY A 264 11.46 -3.22 11.40
CA GLY A 264 11.41 -3.14 12.86
C GLY A 264 10.49 -4.20 13.48
N PHE A 265 9.31 -4.40 12.90
CA PHE A 265 8.34 -5.37 13.37
C PHE A 265 8.89 -6.81 13.33
N LEU A 266 9.43 -7.25 12.20
CA LEU A 266 9.99 -8.60 12.08
C LEU A 266 11.21 -8.80 12.99
N GLU A 267 11.97 -7.74 13.24
CA GLU A 267 13.10 -7.79 14.16
C GLU A 267 12.64 -8.03 15.60
N LEU A 268 11.61 -7.31 16.06
CA LEU A 268 11.00 -7.48 17.39
C LEU A 268 10.27 -8.82 17.55
N ALA A 269 9.50 -9.21 16.53
CA ALA A 269 8.67 -10.40 16.61
C ALA A 269 9.51 -11.68 16.56
N GLY A 270 10.62 -11.68 15.83
CA GLY A 270 11.47 -12.87 15.70
C GLY A 270 10.66 -14.11 15.31
N ASP A 271 10.87 -15.21 16.03
CA ASP A 271 10.20 -16.49 15.76
C ASP A 271 8.74 -16.53 16.19
N THR A 272 8.25 -15.47 16.84
CA THR A 272 6.83 -15.33 17.25
C THR A 272 5.96 -14.75 16.14
N TYR A 273 6.56 -14.45 14.98
CA TYR A 273 5.85 -14.16 13.73
C TYR A 273 6.34 -15.07 12.60
N CYS A 274 5.80 -16.28 12.58
CA CYS A 274 6.12 -17.32 11.62
C CYS A 274 5.08 -17.35 10.51
N VAL A 275 5.39 -16.76 9.35
CA VAL A 275 4.45 -16.67 8.22
C VAL A 275 4.34 -18.02 7.51
N PRO A 276 3.17 -18.68 7.51
CA PRO A 276 3.01 -19.94 6.81
C PRO A 276 2.82 -19.72 5.31
N LYS A 277 3.35 -20.62 4.49
CA LYS A 277 3.15 -20.61 3.03
C LYS A 277 3.43 -19.22 2.41
N LEU A 278 4.54 -18.59 2.80
CA LEU A 278 4.91 -17.23 2.40
C LEU A 278 4.83 -16.99 0.89
N GLU A 279 5.31 -17.95 0.09
CA GLU A 279 5.31 -17.87 -1.38
C GLU A 279 3.90 -17.94 -1.97
N LEU A 280 2.99 -18.72 -1.38
CA LEU A 280 1.58 -18.78 -1.78
C LEU A 280 0.89 -17.44 -1.50
N GLN A 281 1.11 -16.86 -0.32
CA GLN A 281 0.57 -15.55 0.06
C GLN A 281 1.08 -14.43 -0.87
N ALA A 282 2.35 -14.50 -1.28
CA ALA A 282 2.93 -13.61 -2.27
C ALA A 282 2.27 -13.78 -3.65
N GLY A 283 2.09 -15.03 -4.11
CA GLY A 283 1.44 -15.36 -5.37
C GLY A 283 0.01 -14.83 -5.45
N ILE A 284 -0.78 -15.00 -4.38
CA ILE A 284 -2.16 -14.48 -4.30
C ILE A 284 -2.19 -12.97 -4.47
N ARG A 285 -1.29 -12.24 -3.79
CA ARG A 285 -1.17 -10.79 -3.94
C ARG A 285 -0.79 -10.40 -5.36
N ILE A 286 0.17 -11.08 -5.97
CA ILE A 286 0.60 -10.83 -7.36
C ILE A 286 -0.59 -10.92 -8.32
N VAL A 287 -1.31 -12.04 -8.27
CA VAL A 287 -2.44 -12.31 -9.17
C VAL A 287 -3.56 -11.30 -8.96
N LEU A 288 -3.99 -11.09 -7.72
CA LEU A 288 -5.12 -10.20 -7.42
C LEU A 288 -4.80 -8.73 -7.68
N SER A 289 -3.56 -8.27 -7.42
CA SER A 289 -3.14 -6.91 -7.80
C SER A 289 -3.09 -6.73 -9.32
N ALA A 290 -2.60 -7.73 -10.07
CA ALA A 290 -2.59 -7.67 -11.53
C ALA A 290 -4.02 -7.61 -12.11
N LEU A 291 -4.95 -8.42 -11.58
CA LEU A 291 -6.37 -8.34 -11.96
C LEU A 291 -6.98 -6.97 -11.63
N GLY A 292 -6.67 -6.43 -10.45
CA GLY A 292 -7.09 -5.08 -10.07
C GLY A 292 -6.60 -4.00 -11.02
N ALA A 293 -5.34 -4.04 -11.43
CA ALA A 293 -4.81 -3.10 -12.41
C ALA A 293 -5.40 -3.30 -13.80
N PHE A 294 -5.60 -4.55 -14.23
CA PHE A 294 -6.22 -4.89 -15.51
C PHE A 294 -7.64 -4.32 -15.59
N PHE A 295 -8.54 -4.66 -14.67
CA PHE A 295 -9.90 -4.14 -14.67
C PHE A 295 -9.95 -2.63 -14.37
N GLY A 296 -9.00 -2.13 -13.57
CA GLY A 296 -8.79 -0.70 -13.33
C GLY A 296 -8.45 0.10 -14.60
N GLY A 297 -7.70 -0.50 -15.53
CA GLY A 297 -7.27 0.13 -16.78
C GLY A 297 -8.13 -0.19 -18.00
N ALA A 298 -8.83 -1.33 -17.98
CA ALA A 298 -9.54 -1.88 -19.13
C ALA A 298 -10.94 -1.32 -19.34
N ILE A 299 -11.64 -0.87 -18.30
CA ILE A 299 -13.06 -0.49 -18.37
C ILE A 299 -13.22 1.03 -18.42
#